data_AF-A0A7S1ZC78-F1
#
_entry.id   AF-A0A7S1ZC78-F1
#
_cell.length_a   1.000
_cell.length_b   1.000
_cell.length_c   1.000
_cell.angle_alpha   90.00
_cell.angle_beta   90.00
_cell.angle_gamma   90.00
#
_symmetry.space_group_name_H-M   'P 1'
#
loop_
_entity.id
_entity.type
_entity.pdbx_description
1 polymer ?
#
loop_
_entity_poly.entity_id
_entity_poly.type
_entity_poly.pdbx_seq_one_letter_code
_entity_poly.pdbx_strand_id
1 'polypeptide(L)'
;MVSLGFSPGMPGSVHNDVLSANPTSSQDKYNLIEELKRRGRAAVTSKNYPDADILYGKGVAVLQTLVDSADEEEKAKAKKDIAILYSNRSLSLLQLGKSEDARYDAQKATEFDPTYIKGYWRLGQALVSLSRNTEALEAYEAAFNLDSSNKALKKECEKVRVKIEQEKLLMEASAEEVATTPALPPPVTTTTTKKVVTGTKATKTTTSTNKDAGMKDGTFGKSEHVRGYKIVNGKKTSYFHHEQTEEEKRLIGDIAPKKIDPATTVTNDAVAPEGKDRSAWNKAGTWEERDVSKWAKETLEASLLSAEYTLPEGSPDAGAKAAITKVDKLNGHASYATVRGKKRYIYEFSFCLHWNLTMSNGDVCKGKMTFPDVDTTCDVGDGYEMVHWEVDGSTPQDAAHLISRFVKDGGLRDAIHGKIDGWVDLFKATY
;
A
#
# COMPACT_ATOMS: atom_id res chain seq x y z
N MET A 1 9.59 36.18 12.50
CA MET A 1 8.41 35.65 13.22
C MET A 1 7.39 35.22 12.18
N VAL A 2 7.40 33.95 11.78
CA VAL A 2 6.38 33.38 10.89
C VAL A 2 5.26 32.86 11.81
N SER A 3 4.09 33.46 11.68
CA SER A 3 2.89 33.10 12.44
C SER A 3 2.53 31.64 12.15
N LEU A 4 2.68 30.77 13.14
CA LEU A 4 2.08 29.43 13.13
C LEU A 4 0.57 29.64 13.19
N GLY A 5 -0.08 29.59 12.02
CA GLY A 5 -1.54 29.72 11.89
C GLY A 5 -2.25 28.55 12.56
N PHE A 6 -2.41 28.64 13.87
CA PHE A 6 -3.19 27.70 14.66
C PHE A 6 -4.66 28.00 14.41
N SER A 7 -5.38 27.11 13.70
CA SER A 7 -6.83 27.21 13.60
C SER A 7 -7.40 26.79 14.97
N PRO A 8 -8.02 27.70 15.74
CA PRO A 8 -8.63 27.32 17.01
C PRO A 8 -9.74 26.32 16.74
N GLY A 9 -9.77 25.24 17.53
CA GLY A 9 -10.71 24.13 17.35
C GLY A 9 -12.14 24.63 17.15
N MET A 10 -12.83 24.09 16.15
CA MET A 10 -14.22 24.47 15.89
C MET A 10 -15.09 24.14 17.11
N PRO A 11 -15.91 25.08 17.61
CA PRO A 11 -16.87 24.80 18.67
C PRO A 11 -17.80 23.67 18.23
N GLY A 12 -17.77 22.54 18.95
CA GLY A 12 -18.54 21.34 18.61
C GLY A 12 -17.75 20.15 18.07
N SER A 13 -16.41 20.23 17.97
CA SER A 13 -15.59 19.06 17.61
C SER A 13 -15.71 17.96 18.66
N VAL A 14 -15.88 16.71 18.21
CA VAL A 14 -15.87 15.48 19.05
C VAL A 14 -14.58 15.30 19.85
N HIS A 15 -13.52 16.06 19.53
CA HIS A 15 -12.22 16.02 20.18
C HIS A 15 -11.98 17.19 21.16
N ASN A 16 -13.01 17.97 21.51
CA ASN A 16 -12.82 19.16 22.34
C ASN A 16 -12.20 18.86 23.73
N ASP A 17 -12.43 17.66 24.27
CA ASP A 17 -11.82 17.17 25.51
C ASP A 17 -10.28 17.19 25.45
N VAL A 18 -9.69 16.64 24.38
CA VAL A 18 -8.23 16.56 24.21
C VAL A 18 -7.65 17.87 23.66
N LEU A 19 -8.43 18.64 22.90
CA LEU A 19 -7.96 19.90 22.31
C LEU A 19 -7.90 21.04 23.35
N SER A 20 -8.84 21.07 24.30
CA SER A 20 -8.86 22.05 25.39
C SER A 20 -7.96 21.67 26.57
N ALA A 21 -7.55 20.40 26.67
CA ALA A 21 -6.66 19.94 27.72
C ALA A 21 -5.28 20.64 27.67
N ASN A 22 -4.83 21.13 28.83
CA ASN A 22 -3.52 21.76 29.03
C ASN A 22 -2.89 21.21 30.33
N PRO A 23 -2.35 19.98 30.30
CA PRO A 23 -1.72 19.38 31.46
C PRO A 23 -0.41 20.07 31.84
N THR A 24 -0.19 20.25 33.15
CA THR A 24 1.04 20.87 33.68
C THR A 24 2.16 19.84 33.89
N SER A 25 1.82 18.62 34.30
CA SER A 25 2.77 17.53 34.56
C SER A 25 3.32 16.93 33.27
N SER A 26 4.61 16.59 33.25
CA SER A 26 5.24 15.93 32.09
C SER A 26 4.58 14.59 31.74
N GLN A 27 4.21 13.79 32.74
CA GLN A 27 3.56 12.51 32.50
C GLN A 27 2.17 12.69 31.86
N ASP A 28 1.39 13.65 32.33
CA ASP A 28 0.06 13.93 31.79
C ASP A 28 0.13 14.49 30.37
N LYS A 29 1.18 15.27 30.06
CA LYS A 29 1.48 15.70 28.70
C LYS A 29 1.72 14.49 27.78
N TYR A 30 2.52 13.51 28.20
CA TYR A 30 2.73 12.29 27.40
C TYR A 30 1.45 11.46 27.24
N ASN A 31 0.64 11.31 28.29
CA ASN A 31 -0.64 10.61 28.21
C ASN A 31 -1.58 11.30 27.19
N LEU A 32 -1.62 12.64 27.21
CA LEU A 32 -2.37 13.43 26.23
C LEU A 32 -1.82 13.23 24.81
N ILE A 33 -0.50 13.24 24.62
CA ILE A 33 0.15 13.03 23.32
C ILE A 33 -0.21 11.65 22.75
N GLU A 34 -0.18 10.59 23.55
CA GLU A 34 -0.55 9.25 23.10
C GLU A 34 -2.03 9.16 22.72
N GLU A 35 -2.91 9.81 23.47
CA GLU A 35 -4.33 9.88 23.11
C GLU A 35 -4.56 10.68 21.82
N LEU A 36 -3.86 11.80 21.63
CA LEU A 36 -3.89 12.59 20.38
C LEU A 36 -3.37 11.77 19.19
N LYS A 37 -2.29 10.99 19.36
CA LYS A 37 -1.79 10.06 18.34
C LYS A 37 -2.84 9.01 17.99
N ARG A 38 -3.48 8.40 19.00
CA ARG A 38 -4.51 7.37 18.81
C ARG A 38 -5.71 7.90 18.04
N ARG A 39 -6.27 9.05 18.46
CA ARG A 39 -7.40 9.70 17.77
C ARG A 39 -7.01 10.18 16.38
N GLY A 40 -5.80 10.73 16.21
CA GLY A 40 -5.30 11.16 14.90
C GLY A 40 -5.20 9.99 13.92
N ARG A 41 -4.71 8.82 14.35
CA ARG A 41 -4.69 7.59 13.54
C ARG A 41 -6.10 7.12 13.18
N ALA A 42 -7.03 7.16 14.13
CA ALA A 42 -8.43 6.83 13.88
C ALA A 42 -9.07 7.80 12.86
N ALA A 43 -8.79 9.09 12.97
CA ALA A 43 -9.28 10.10 12.03
C ALA A 43 -8.74 9.89 10.60
N VAL A 44 -7.44 9.57 10.46
CA VAL A 44 -6.84 9.21 9.15
C VAL A 44 -7.49 7.95 8.57
N THR A 45 -7.75 6.94 9.40
CA THR A 45 -8.41 5.68 8.98
C THR A 45 -9.83 5.94 8.48
N SER A 46 -10.57 6.80 9.19
CA SER A 46 -11.90 7.27 8.80
C SER A 46 -11.89 8.30 7.67
N LYS A 47 -10.73 8.60 7.08
CA LYS A 47 -10.52 9.63 6.04
C LYS A 47 -10.97 11.04 6.44
N ASN A 48 -11.08 11.29 7.75
CA ASN A 48 -11.35 12.60 8.31
C ASN A 48 -10.03 13.33 8.57
N TYR A 49 -9.41 13.79 7.48
CA TYR A 49 -8.12 14.48 7.52
C TYR A 49 -8.14 15.85 8.24
N PRO A 50 -9.24 16.63 8.23
CA PRO A 50 -9.31 17.86 9.03
C PRO A 50 -9.12 17.61 10.52
N ASP A 51 -9.78 16.59 11.08
CA ASP A 51 -9.62 16.25 12.50
C ASP A 51 -8.21 15.74 12.79
N ALA A 52 -7.63 14.94 11.90
CA ALA A 52 -6.25 14.49 12.02
C ALA A 52 -5.24 15.65 12.03
N ASP A 53 -5.43 16.67 11.18
CA ASP A 53 -4.59 17.87 11.14
C ASP A 53 -4.58 18.61 12.48
N ILE A 54 -5.78 18.86 13.03
CA ILE A 54 -5.96 19.57 14.30
C ILE A 54 -5.36 18.75 15.47
N LEU A 55 -5.61 17.44 15.52
CA LEU A 55 -5.11 16.55 16.57
C LEU A 55 -3.58 16.47 16.59
N TYR A 56 -2.96 16.25 15.42
CA TYR A 56 -1.50 16.21 15.33
C TYR A 56 -0.89 17.59 15.60
N GLY A 57 -1.54 18.68 15.15
CA GLY A 57 -1.11 20.04 15.45
C GLY A 57 -1.09 20.34 16.95
N LYS A 58 -2.11 19.91 17.70
CA LYS A 58 -2.12 20.00 19.16
C LYS A 58 -1.00 19.17 19.79
N GLY A 59 -0.77 17.94 19.30
CA GLY A 59 0.29 17.06 19.81
C GLY A 59 1.69 17.66 19.64
N VAL A 60 1.97 18.25 18.48
CA VAL A 60 3.22 18.99 18.22
C VAL A 60 3.38 20.17 19.18
N ALA A 61 2.32 20.95 19.39
CA ALA A 61 2.38 22.09 20.31
C ALA A 61 2.71 21.66 21.75
N VAL A 62 2.09 20.58 22.24
CA VAL A 62 2.36 20.04 23.59
C VAL A 62 3.80 19.53 23.70
N LEU A 63 4.28 18.75 22.72
CA LEU A 63 5.65 18.24 22.70
C LEU A 63 6.69 19.37 22.62
N GLN A 64 6.41 20.45 21.91
CA GLN A 64 7.32 21.59 21.84
C GLN A 64 7.52 22.23 23.22
N THR A 65 6.46 22.29 24.05
CA THR A 65 6.61 22.77 25.45
C THR A 65 7.51 21.86 26.29
N LEU A 66 7.57 20.57 26.00
CA LEU A 66 8.46 19.63 26.68
C LEU A 66 9.91 19.82 26.22
N VAL A 67 10.13 20.03 24.92
CA VAL A 67 11.47 20.33 24.38
C VAL A 67 12.10 21.56 25.04
N ASP A 68 11.29 22.56 25.39
CA ASP A 68 11.76 23.81 26.00
C ASP A 68 12.02 23.70 27.51
N SER A 69 11.48 22.69 28.20
CA SER A 69 11.47 22.60 29.67
C SER A 69 12.12 21.35 30.26
N ALA A 70 12.51 20.38 29.43
CA ALA A 70 12.94 19.06 29.89
C ALA A 70 14.45 18.79 29.78
N ASP A 71 14.88 17.73 30.45
CA ASP A 71 16.26 17.20 30.40
C ASP A 71 16.63 16.72 28.98
N GLU A 72 17.93 16.64 28.67
CA GLU A 72 18.41 16.35 27.30
C GLU A 72 17.92 14.98 26.76
N GLU A 73 17.72 13.98 27.62
CA GLU A 73 17.17 12.67 27.22
C GLU A 73 15.69 12.78 26.83
N GLU A 74 14.89 13.47 27.63
CA GLU A 74 13.47 13.69 27.39
C GLU A 74 13.26 14.56 26.15
N LYS A 75 14.12 15.56 25.96
CA LYS A 75 14.17 16.41 24.76
C LYS A 75 14.49 15.60 23.50
N ALA A 76 15.42 14.66 23.57
CA ALA A 76 15.73 13.77 22.44
C ALA A 76 14.54 12.89 22.07
N LYS A 77 13.83 12.34 23.08
CA LYS A 77 12.60 11.57 22.88
C LYS A 77 11.49 12.44 22.27
N ALA A 78 11.25 13.62 22.83
CA ALA A 78 10.24 14.56 22.34
C ALA A 78 10.50 14.98 20.89
N LYS A 79 11.75 15.24 20.49
CA LYS A 79 12.11 15.54 19.10
C LYS A 79 11.73 14.41 18.13
N LYS A 80 11.98 13.15 18.50
CA LYS A 80 11.59 11.98 17.68
C LYS A 80 10.06 11.89 17.55
N ASP A 81 9.33 12.09 18.64
CA ASP A 81 7.86 12.11 18.61
C ASP A 81 7.31 13.28 17.76
N ILE A 82 7.94 14.46 17.85
CA ILE A 82 7.60 15.62 17.01
C ILE A 82 7.78 15.28 15.53
N ALA A 83 8.89 14.62 15.16
CA ALA A 83 9.13 14.21 13.78
C ALA A 83 8.05 13.26 13.25
N ILE A 84 7.62 12.29 14.07
CA ILE A 84 6.52 11.37 13.74
C ILE A 84 5.21 12.13 13.52
N LEU A 85 4.87 13.06 14.42
CA LEU A 85 3.62 13.83 14.31
C LEU A 85 3.61 14.74 13.08
N TYR A 86 4.71 15.45 12.80
CA TYR A 86 4.83 16.26 11.59
C TYR A 86 4.69 15.42 10.30
N SER A 87 5.30 14.24 10.25
CA SER A 87 5.15 13.32 9.11
C SER A 87 3.70 12.84 8.94
N ASN A 88 3.00 12.55 10.03
CA ASN A 88 1.60 12.13 9.96
C ASN A 88 0.66 13.29 9.60
N ARG A 89 0.93 14.50 10.09
CA ARG A 89 0.18 15.71 9.73
C ARG A 89 0.39 16.09 8.27
N SER A 90 1.63 15.98 7.77
CA SER A 90 1.99 16.14 6.35
C SER A 90 1.15 15.24 5.44
N LEU A 91 0.95 13.96 5.80
CA LEU A 91 0.06 13.08 5.05
C LEU A 91 -1.37 13.64 5.02
N SER A 92 -1.94 14.01 6.17
CA SER A 92 -3.30 14.56 6.24
C SER A 92 -3.44 15.82 5.37
N LEU A 93 -2.44 16.71 5.40
CA LEU A 93 -2.41 17.92 4.59
C LEU A 93 -2.34 17.62 3.08
N LEU A 94 -1.60 16.60 2.65
CA LEU A 94 -1.61 16.15 1.25
C LEU A 94 -2.98 15.66 0.81
N GLN A 95 -3.67 14.89 1.66
CA GLN A 95 -5.02 14.41 1.35
C GLN A 95 -6.05 15.56 1.31
N LEU A 96 -5.78 16.67 2.00
CA LEU A 96 -6.57 17.91 1.92
C LEU A 96 -6.19 18.80 0.73
N GLY A 97 -5.21 18.41 -0.10
CA GLY A 97 -4.70 19.22 -1.21
C GLY A 97 -3.77 20.37 -0.80
N LYS A 98 -3.46 20.52 0.50
CA LYS A 98 -2.58 21.56 1.04
C LYS A 98 -1.11 21.16 0.90
N SER A 99 -0.64 21.09 -0.34
CA SER A 99 0.68 20.52 -0.68
C SER A 99 1.86 21.32 -0.13
N GLU A 100 1.78 22.66 -0.05
CA GLU A 100 2.85 23.48 0.53
C GLU A 100 2.95 23.33 2.05
N ASP A 101 1.82 23.29 2.76
CA ASP A 101 1.81 23.04 4.21
C ASP A 101 2.35 21.64 4.51
N ALA A 102 1.99 20.65 3.69
CA ALA A 102 2.52 19.29 3.82
C ALA A 102 4.04 19.20 3.58
N ARG A 103 4.57 20.00 2.63
CA ARG A 103 6.01 20.12 2.37
C ARG A 103 6.72 20.72 3.57
N TYR A 104 6.18 21.80 4.13
CA TYR A 104 6.72 22.45 5.32
C TYR A 104 6.78 21.46 6.51
N ASP A 105 5.70 20.73 6.76
CA ASP A 105 5.63 19.74 7.83
C ASP A 105 6.59 18.57 7.61
N ALA A 106 6.67 18.03 6.40
CA ALA A 106 7.61 16.96 6.12
C ALA A 106 9.07 17.40 6.26
N GLN A 107 9.39 18.64 5.85
CA GLN A 107 10.70 19.22 6.06
C GLN A 107 11.00 19.36 7.57
N LYS A 108 10.05 19.86 8.36
CA LYS A 108 10.19 19.91 9.82
C LYS A 108 10.43 18.53 10.42
N ALA A 109 9.73 17.49 9.94
CA ALA A 109 9.98 16.13 10.40
C ALA A 109 11.45 15.71 10.20
N THR A 110 12.06 16.02 9.05
CA THR A 110 13.47 15.72 8.77
C THR A 110 14.45 16.58 9.57
N GLU A 111 14.07 17.81 9.94
CA GLU A 111 14.89 18.68 10.79
C GLU A 111 14.90 18.21 12.26
N PHE A 112 13.76 17.68 12.75
CA PHE A 112 13.64 17.15 14.12
C PHE A 112 14.28 15.77 14.29
N ASP A 113 14.16 14.89 13.28
CA ASP A 113 14.83 13.60 13.24
C ASP A 113 15.42 13.31 11.84
N PRO A 114 16.72 13.61 11.64
CA PRO A 114 17.42 13.33 10.38
C PRO A 114 17.57 11.84 10.04
N THR A 115 17.26 10.94 10.98
CA THR A 115 17.30 9.48 10.75
C THR A 115 15.93 8.92 10.37
N TYR A 116 14.88 9.76 10.38
CA TYR A 116 13.51 9.34 10.16
C TYR A 116 13.17 9.22 8.67
N ILE A 117 13.36 8.01 8.14
CA ILE A 117 13.12 7.66 6.71
C ILE A 117 11.73 8.10 6.23
N LYS A 118 10.68 7.92 7.05
CA LYS A 118 9.31 8.29 6.69
C LYS A 118 9.16 9.81 6.51
N GLY A 119 9.92 10.64 7.24
CA GLY A 119 9.93 12.10 7.06
C GLY A 119 10.37 12.50 5.65
N TYR A 120 11.50 11.95 5.19
CA TYR A 120 12.00 12.16 3.83
C TYR A 120 11.06 11.59 2.77
N TRP A 121 10.42 10.44 3.04
CA TRP A 121 9.41 9.88 2.15
C TRP A 121 8.22 10.85 1.97
N ARG A 122 7.70 11.42 3.07
CA ARG A 122 6.61 12.40 3.01
C ARG A 122 7.03 13.68 2.30
N LEU A 123 8.27 14.12 2.48
CA LEU A 123 8.82 15.30 1.82
C LEU A 123 8.85 15.10 0.30
N GLY A 124 9.35 13.95 -0.16
CA GLY A 124 9.30 13.59 -1.58
C GLY A 124 7.87 13.56 -2.12
N GLN A 125 6.91 12.99 -1.38
CA GLN A 125 5.50 12.97 -1.80
C GLN A 125 4.92 14.38 -1.95
N ALA A 126 5.20 15.27 -1.01
CA ALA A 126 4.73 16.65 -1.06
C ALA A 126 5.36 17.45 -2.21
N LEU A 127 6.66 17.28 -2.44
CA LEU A 127 7.38 17.93 -3.54
C LEU A 127 6.91 17.46 -4.92
N VAL A 128 6.61 16.16 -5.07
CA VAL A 128 5.99 15.64 -6.31
C VAL A 128 4.60 16.25 -6.54
N SER A 129 3.80 16.44 -5.49
CA SER A 129 2.50 17.10 -5.59
C SER A 129 2.62 18.56 -6.06
N LEU A 130 3.73 19.22 -5.73
CA LEU A 130 4.07 20.59 -6.14
C LEU A 130 4.79 20.67 -7.50
N SER A 131 4.96 19.55 -8.21
CA SER A 131 5.77 19.45 -9.45
C SER A 131 7.23 19.89 -9.28
N ARG A 132 7.77 19.82 -8.06
CA ARG A 132 9.19 20.09 -7.75
C ARG A 132 9.97 18.79 -7.75
N ASN A 133 10.04 18.14 -8.91
CA ASN A 133 10.54 16.76 -9.01
C ASN A 133 12.04 16.62 -8.69
N THR A 134 12.87 17.62 -8.98
CA THR A 134 14.30 17.60 -8.66
C THR A 134 14.55 17.51 -7.15
N GLU A 135 13.91 18.39 -6.38
CA GLU A 135 13.99 18.37 -4.91
C GLU A 135 13.33 17.12 -4.33
N ALA A 136 12.25 16.62 -4.96
CA ALA A 136 11.64 15.37 -4.54
C ALA A 136 12.60 14.17 -4.68
N LEU A 137 13.40 14.15 -5.75
CA LEU A 137 14.41 13.12 -5.95
C LEU A 137 15.49 13.18 -4.86
N GLU A 138 15.99 14.37 -4.54
CA GLU A 138 16.96 14.57 -3.46
C GLU A 138 16.42 14.05 -2.11
N ALA A 139 15.15 14.35 -1.80
CA ALA A 139 14.50 13.85 -0.58
C ALA A 139 14.39 12.32 -0.57
N TYR A 140 13.97 11.69 -1.68
CA TYR A 140 13.90 10.23 -1.76
C TYR A 140 15.28 9.56 -1.73
N GLU A 141 16.31 10.18 -2.32
CA GLU A 141 17.69 9.70 -2.26
C GLU A 141 18.26 9.82 -0.85
N ALA A 142 17.96 10.90 -0.12
CA ALA A 142 18.30 11.01 1.30
C ALA A 142 17.66 9.88 2.12
N ALA A 143 16.38 9.58 1.88
CA ALA A 143 15.70 8.45 2.51
C ALA A 143 16.35 7.11 2.14
N PHE A 144 16.74 6.94 0.87
CA PHE A 144 17.34 5.71 0.36
C PHE A 144 18.77 5.50 0.89
N ASN A 145 19.51 6.57 1.14
CA ASN A 145 20.83 6.49 1.78
C ASN A 145 20.73 5.99 3.23
N LEU A 146 19.62 6.29 3.92
CA LEU A 146 19.35 5.78 5.27
C LEU A 146 18.91 4.29 5.25
N ASP A 147 18.15 3.86 4.24
CA ASP A 147 17.79 2.44 4.03
C ASP A 147 17.93 2.03 2.55
N SER A 148 19.16 1.64 2.18
CA SER A 148 19.52 1.23 0.82
C SER A 148 18.90 -0.12 0.41
N SER A 149 18.30 -0.84 1.36
CA SER A 149 17.62 -2.11 1.09
C SER A 149 16.14 -1.91 0.72
N ASN A 150 15.61 -0.69 0.86
CA ASN A 150 14.21 -0.38 0.63
C ASN A 150 13.88 -0.32 -0.87
N LYS A 151 13.26 -1.40 -1.37
CA LYS A 151 12.81 -1.48 -2.78
C LYS A 151 11.74 -0.43 -3.13
N ALA A 152 10.91 -0.04 -2.16
CA ALA A 152 9.85 0.92 -2.40
C ALA A 152 10.42 2.32 -2.63
N LEU A 153 11.40 2.75 -1.84
CA LEU A 153 12.12 4.01 -2.07
C LEU A 153 12.84 4.02 -3.41
N LYS A 154 13.54 2.92 -3.75
CA LYS A 154 14.19 2.79 -5.06
C LYS A 154 13.21 2.98 -6.22
N LYS A 155 12.00 2.42 -6.10
CA LYS A 155 10.94 2.56 -7.12
C LYS A 155 10.44 4.00 -7.21
N GLU A 156 10.27 4.70 -6.09
CA GLU A 156 9.87 6.11 -6.10
C GLU A 156 10.97 7.01 -6.68
N CYS A 157 12.26 6.79 -6.35
CA CYS A 157 13.38 7.50 -6.99
C CYS A 157 13.34 7.33 -8.51
N GLU A 158 13.19 6.09 -9.00
CA GLU A 158 13.14 5.80 -10.45
C GLU A 158 11.95 6.50 -11.12
N LYS A 159 10.78 6.46 -10.48
CA LYS A 159 9.58 7.12 -10.99
C LYS A 159 9.76 8.63 -11.10
N VAL A 160 10.38 9.26 -10.10
CA VAL A 160 10.65 10.72 -10.13
C VAL A 160 11.72 11.05 -11.17
N ARG A 161 12.75 10.22 -11.34
CA ARG A 161 13.76 10.40 -12.41
C ARG A 161 13.13 10.38 -13.81
N VAL A 162 12.21 9.44 -14.06
CA VAL A 162 11.46 9.39 -15.32
C VAL A 162 10.65 10.67 -15.53
N LYS A 163 10.01 11.21 -14.49
CA LYS A 163 9.28 12.49 -14.58
C LYS A 163 10.19 13.66 -14.92
N ILE A 164 11.36 13.76 -14.27
CA ILE A 164 12.35 14.82 -14.54
C ILE A 164 12.80 14.75 -16.00
N GLU A 165 13.09 13.55 -16.52
CA GLU A 165 13.51 13.38 -17.90
C GLU A 165 12.38 13.73 -18.89
N GLN A 166 11.14 13.35 -18.57
CA GLN A 166 9.97 13.74 -19.38
C GLN A 166 9.78 15.26 -19.40
N GLU A 167 9.89 15.94 -18.26
CA GLU A 167 9.79 17.40 -18.17
C GLU A 167 10.90 18.09 -18.97
N LYS A 168 12.12 17.55 -18.92
CA LYS A 168 13.26 18.04 -19.71
C LYS A 168 13.02 17.88 -21.21
N LEU A 169 12.59 16.70 -21.67
CA LEU A 169 12.28 16.46 -23.09
C LEU A 169 11.14 17.35 -23.59
N LEU A 170 10.10 17.56 -22.77
CA LEU A 170 9.01 18.49 -23.10
C LEU A 170 9.49 19.94 -23.22
N MET A 171 10.40 20.35 -22.33
CA MET A 171 11.00 21.68 -22.37
C MET A 171 11.89 21.88 -23.60
N GLU A 172 12.69 20.88 -23.97
CA GLU A 172 13.54 20.89 -25.18
C GLU A 172 12.68 20.93 -26.46
N ALA A 173 11.64 20.10 -26.55
CA ALA A 173 10.72 20.10 -27.69
C ALA A 173 9.98 21.44 -27.84
N SER A 174 9.55 22.05 -26.72
CA SER A 174 8.93 23.38 -26.76
C SER A 174 9.92 24.47 -27.18
N ALA A 175 11.20 24.36 -26.82
CA ALA A 175 12.23 25.31 -27.23
C ALA A 175 12.55 25.22 -28.73
N GLU A 176 12.57 24.01 -29.31
CA GLU A 176 12.73 23.79 -30.75
C GLU A 176 11.55 24.31 -31.58
N GLU A 177 10.31 24.17 -31.07
CA GLU A 177 9.11 24.68 -31.72
C GLU A 177 9.08 26.22 -31.74
N VAL A 178 9.54 26.88 -30.67
CA VAL A 178 9.68 28.35 -30.62
C VAL A 178 10.79 28.82 -31.57
N ALA A 179 11.91 28.10 -31.68
CA ALA A 179 13.02 28.45 -32.57
C ALA A 179 12.67 28.30 -34.08
N THR A 180 11.67 27.49 -34.43
CA THR A 180 11.25 27.24 -35.81
C THR A 180 10.09 28.11 -36.29
N THR A 181 9.49 28.94 -35.42
CA THR A 181 8.50 29.95 -35.84
C THR A 181 9.19 31.15 -36.53
N PRO A 182 8.91 31.44 -37.82
CA PRO A 182 9.44 32.64 -38.47
C PRO A 182 8.83 33.89 -37.82
N ALA A 183 9.67 34.89 -37.52
CA ALA A 183 9.22 36.19 -37.04
C ALA A 183 8.18 36.80 -38.01
N LEU A 184 6.93 36.91 -37.55
CA LEU A 184 5.92 37.71 -38.24
C LEU A 184 6.40 39.17 -38.30
N PRO A 185 6.33 39.85 -39.45
CA PRO A 185 6.71 41.26 -39.55
C PRO A 185 5.79 42.12 -38.67
N PRO A 186 6.27 43.26 -38.15
CA PRO A 186 5.53 44.08 -37.21
C PRO A 186 4.20 44.57 -37.83
N PRO A 187 3.14 44.72 -37.01
CA PRO A 187 1.84 45.14 -37.52
C PRO A 187 1.94 46.54 -38.11
N VAL A 188 1.53 46.69 -39.37
CA VAL A 188 1.35 47.98 -40.03
C VAL A 188 0.32 48.77 -39.24
N THR A 189 0.72 49.94 -38.75
CA THR A 189 -0.14 50.92 -38.08
C THR A 189 -1.19 51.44 -39.07
N THR A 190 -2.35 50.79 -39.16
CA THR A 190 -3.53 51.38 -39.79
C THR A 190 -4.29 52.20 -38.75
N THR A 191 -4.16 53.51 -38.88
CA THR A 191 -5.01 54.53 -38.26
C THR A 191 -6.46 54.32 -38.69
N THR A 192 -7.29 53.77 -37.80
CA THR A 192 -8.74 53.73 -38.00
C THR A 192 -9.39 54.84 -37.18
N THR A 193 -9.88 55.84 -37.90
CA THR A 193 -10.80 56.87 -37.41
C THR A 193 -12.07 56.25 -36.85
N LYS A 194 -12.48 56.72 -35.67
CA LYS A 194 -13.74 56.34 -35.02
C LYS A 194 -14.93 56.65 -35.93
N LYS A 195 -15.80 55.66 -36.15
CA LYS A 195 -17.21 55.92 -36.40
C LYS A 195 -18.08 54.96 -35.58
N VAL A 196 -18.89 55.59 -34.73
CA VAL A 196 -20.04 55.09 -34.00
C VAL A 196 -20.99 54.36 -34.95
N VAL A 197 -21.57 53.22 -34.54
CA VAL A 197 -23.00 52.90 -34.65
C VAL A 197 -23.34 51.70 -33.74
N THR A 198 -24.51 51.86 -33.13
CA THR A 198 -25.29 51.01 -32.23
C THR A 198 -25.77 49.67 -32.82
N GLY A 199 -25.97 48.69 -31.94
CA GLY A 199 -27.26 47.99 -31.88
C GLY A 199 -27.34 46.53 -32.35
N THR A 200 -27.82 45.72 -31.39
CA THR A 200 -28.82 44.62 -31.53
C THR A 200 -28.40 43.20 -31.96
N LYS A 201 -28.57 42.30 -30.98
CA LYS A 201 -29.32 41.01 -30.98
C LYS A 201 -28.99 39.90 -32.01
N ALA A 202 -28.63 38.77 -31.40
CA ALA A 202 -29.39 37.51 -31.38
C ALA A 202 -28.95 36.33 -32.28
N THR A 203 -28.86 35.19 -31.59
CA THR A 203 -29.18 33.80 -31.99
C THR A 203 -28.45 33.17 -33.18
N LYS A 204 -27.60 32.16 -32.99
CA LYS A 204 -27.87 30.73 -32.66
C LYS A 204 -28.03 29.88 -33.93
N THR A 205 -27.29 28.77 -33.90
CA THR A 205 -27.60 27.42 -34.42
C THR A 205 -27.10 26.97 -35.80
N THR A 206 -26.49 25.77 -35.74
CA THR A 206 -26.60 24.59 -36.62
C THR A 206 -25.81 24.55 -37.94
N THR A 207 -24.84 23.61 -38.07
CA THR A 207 -24.93 22.28 -38.77
C THR A 207 -25.17 22.47 -40.28
N SER A 208 -24.54 21.84 -41.27
CA SER A 208 -23.69 20.65 -41.41
C SER A 208 -23.41 20.48 -42.92
N THR A 209 -22.54 19.53 -43.27
CA THR A 209 -22.59 18.65 -44.46
C THR A 209 -22.25 19.20 -45.86
N ASN A 210 -21.20 18.58 -46.42
CA ASN A 210 -21.20 17.65 -47.57
C ASN A 210 -20.57 18.06 -48.92
N LYS A 211 -19.87 17.03 -49.45
CA LYS A 211 -19.60 16.63 -50.85
C LYS A 211 -18.53 17.42 -51.61
N ASP A 212 -17.43 16.82 -52.06
CA ASP A 212 -17.19 15.65 -52.94
C ASP A 212 -17.13 16.02 -54.44
N ALA A 213 -16.22 15.32 -55.13
CA ALA A 213 -15.94 15.23 -56.56
C ALA A 213 -14.98 16.25 -57.23
N GLY A 214 -13.94 15.70 -57.86
CA GLY A 214 -13.46 16.19 -59.18
C GLY A 214 -11.95 16.12 -59.45
N MET A 215 -11.49 14.98 -60.00
CA MET A 215 -10.19 14.75 -60.68
C MET A 215 -9.65 15.93 -61.53
N LYS A 216 -8.32 16.09 -61.58
CA LYS A 216 -7.50 15.78 -62.79
C LYS A 216 -5.98 15.86 -62.57
N ASP A 217 -5.31 15.08 -63.40
CA ASP A 217 -3.90 14.68 -63.44
C ASP A 217 -2.84 15.78 -63.30
N GLY A 218 -1.79 15.43 -62.57
CA GLY A 218 -0.52 16.14 -62.49
C GLY A 218 0.58 15.16 -62.06
N THR A 219 1.25 14.58 -63.05
CA THR A 219 2.43 13.73 -63.02
C THR A 219 3.43 14.10 -61.91
N PHE A 220 3.76 13.16 -61.01
CA PHE A 220 4.93 13.29 -60.11
C PHE A 220 5.88 12.11 -60.28
N GLY A 221 7.13 12.46 -60.60
CA GLY A 221 8.23 11.55 -60.88
C GLY A 221 8.70 10.79 -59.63
N LYS A 222 9.25 9.60 -59.91
CA LYS A 222 9.88 8.69 -58.95
C LYS A 222 10.89 9.42 -58.06
N SER A 223 10.69 9.36 -56.75
CA SER A 223 11.79 9.38 -55.78
C SER A 223 11.89 8.00 -55.14
N GLU A 224 12.96 7.29 -55.48
CA GLU A 224 13.54 6.26 -54.62
C GLU A 224 13.84 6.89 -53.25
N HIS A 225 13.75 6.07 -52.19
CA HIS A 225 14.01 6.37 -50.77
C HIS A 225 12.78 6.57 -49.87
N VAL A 226 11.91 5.56 -49.81
CA VAL A 226 11.18 5.26 -48.57
C VAL A 226 11.97 4.17 -47.83
N ARG A 227 12.77 4.61 -46.87
CA ARG A 227 13.64 3.81 -45.99
C ARG A 227 12.76 3.00 -45.03
N GLY A 228 12.66 1.68 -45.20
CA GLY A 228 11.94 0.86 -44.20
C GLY A 228 11.80 -0.65 -44.45
N TYR A 229 11.96 -1.15 -45.67
CA TYR A 229 11.74 -2.56 -45.97
C TYR A 229 12.88 -3.16 -46.80
N LYS A 230 13.32 -4.37 -46.44
CA LYS A 230 14.26 -5.18 -47.21
C LYS A 230 13.51 -6.39 -47.77
N ILE A 231 13.85 -6.83 -48.97
CA ILE A 231 13.30 -8.05 -49.55
C ILE A 231 14.31 -9.18 -49.31
N VAL A 232 13.90 -10.21 -48.59
CA VAL A 232 14.67 -11.45 -48.39
C VAL A 232 13.77 -12.60 -48.84
N ASN A 233 14.28 -13.47 -49.72
CA ASN A 233 13.55 -14.62 -50.28
C ASN A 233 12.19 -14.27 -50.91
N GLY A 234 12.08 -13.11 -51.57
CA GLY A 234 10.87 -12.68 -52.28
C GLY A 234 9.75 -12.08 -51.41
N LYS A 235 9.94 -12.00 -50.07
CA LYS A 235 8.99 -11.33 -49.16
C LYS A 235 9.57 -9.99 -48.68
N LYS A 236 8.73 -8.95 -48.63
CA LYS A 236 9.07 -7.67 -48.00
C LYS A 236 9.02 -7.82 -46.48
N THR A 237 10.17 -7.68 -45.82
CA THR A 237 10.31 -7.73 -44.35
C THR A 237 10.87 -6.42 -43.82
N SER A 238 10.63 -6.13 -42.54
CA SER A 238 11.24 -4.97 -41.88
C SER A 238 12.75 -5.19 -41.69
N TYR A 239 13.50 -4.12 -41.49
CA TYR A 239 14.97 -4.17 -41.39
C TYR A 239 15.49 -4.93 -40.15
N PHE A 240 14.63 -5.22 -39.17
CA PHE A 240 14.96 -5.97 -37.94
C PHE A 240 14.55 -7.45 -38.00
N HIS A 241 14.21 -7.97 -39.18
CA HIS A 241 13.84 -9.37 -39.31
C HIS A 241 15.10 -10.26 -39.34
N HIS A 242 15.28 -11.09 -38.31
CA HIS A 242 16.29 -12.13 -38.26
C HIS A 242 15.61 -13.50 -38.40
N GLU A 243 15.94 -14.22 -39.48
CA GLU A 243 15.56 -15.62 -39.62
C GLU A 243 16.59 -16.48 -38.89
N GLN A 244 16.13 -17.32 -37.95
CA GLN A 244 17.00 -18.25 -37.23
C GLN A 244 17.69 -19.18 -38.23
N THR A 245 19.01 -19.29 -38.09
CA THR A 245 19.85 -20.17 -38.89
C THR A 245 19.50 -21.64 -38.61
N GLU A 246 19.76 -22.52 -39.58
CA GLU A 246 19.52 -23.96 -39.42
C GLU A 246 20.35 -24.58 -38.29
N GLU A 247 21.48 -23.96 -37.92
CA GLU A 247 22.29 -24.35 -36.77
C GLU A 247 21.61 -23.97 -35.45
N GLU A 248 21.03 -22.76 -35.35
CA GLU A 248 20.25 -22.33 -34.17
C GLU A 248 18.99 -23.17 -33.97
N LYS A 249 18.29 -23.52 -35.05
CA LYS A 249 17.13 -24.43 -34.98
C LYS A 249 17.52 -25.83 -34.50
N ARG A 250 18.70 -26.32 -34.87
CA ARG A 250 19.23 -27.61 -34.39
C ARG A 250 19.62 -27.58 -32.91
N LEU A 251 20.12 -26.44 -32.42
CA LEU A 251 20.47 -26.23 -31.01
C LEU A 251 19.25 -26.12 -30.10
N ILE A 252 18.15 -25.56 -30.59
CA ILE A 252 16.88 -25.42 -29.85
C ILE A 252 16.19 -26.79 -29.65
N GLY A 253 16.37 -27.71 -30.60
CA GLY A 253 15.78 -29.06 -30.52
C GLY A 253 14.25 -29.08 -30.57
N ASP A 254 13.67 -30.23 -30.24
CA ASP A 254 12.21 -30.44 -30.28
C ASP A 254 11.57 -30.01 -28.94
N ILE A 255 11.14 -28.75 -28.85
CA ILE A 255 10.51 -28.16 -27.65
C ILE A 255 9.04 -28.60 -27.49
N ALA A 256 8.56 -29.51 -28.34
CA ALA A 256 7.19 -30.00 -28.25
C ALA A 256 6.97 -30.70 -26.89
N PRO A 257 5.98 -30.27 -26.08
CA PRO A 257 5.68 -30.91 -24.80
C PRO A 257 5.24 -32.35 -25.05
N LYS A 258 6.05 -33.30 -24.58
CA LYS A 258 5.75 -34.73 -24.70
C LYS A 258 4.78 -35.12 -23.58
N LYS A 259 3.74 -35.86 -23.96
CA LYS A 259 2.75 -36.39 -23.01
C LYS A 259 3.44 -37.44 -22.14
N ILE A 260 3.31 -37.31 -20.82
CA ILE A 260 3.83 -38.29 -19.85
C ILE A 260 2.92 -39.52 -19.91
N ASP A 261 3.50 -40.69 -20.14
CA ASP A 261 2.75 -41.96 -20.14
C ASP A 261 2.31 -42.31 -18.71
N PRO A 262 1.01 -42.58 -18.46
CA PRO A 262 0.48 -42.87 -17.13
C PRO A 262 0.96 -44.21 -16.55
N ALA A 263 1.74 -45.00 -17.29
CA ALA A 263 2.29 -46.28 -16.85
C ALA A 263 3.67 -46.16 -16.16
N THR A 264 4.25 -44.97 -16.06
CA THR A 264 5.44 -44.74 -15.22
C THR A 264 5.02 -44.11 -13.90
N THR A 265 4.28 -44.86 -13.10
CA THR A 265 4.14 -44.58 -11.67
C THR A 265 5.53 -44.70 -11.04
N VAL A 266 6.16 -43.56 -10.79
CA VAL A 266 7.28 -43.49 -9.84
C VAL A 266 6.69 -43.88 -8.49
N THR A 267 6.95 -45.11 -8.08
CA THR A 267 6.64 -45.60 -6.74
C THR A 267 7.43 -44.75 -5.74
N ASN A 268 6.73 -43.93 -4.98
CA ASN A 268 7.26 -43.16 -3.84
C ASN A 268 7.55 -44.06 -2.62
N ASP A 269 8.18 -45.20 -2.85
CA ASP A 269 8.67 -46.10 -1.80
C ASP A 269 10.18 -46.23 -1.93
N ALA A 270 10.87 -45.12 -1.62
CA ALA A 270 12.26 -45.15 -1.24
C ALA A 270 12.49 -44.05 -0.21
N VAL A 271 12.76 -44.47 1.02
CA VAL A 271 13.21 -43.63 2.14
C VAL A 271 14.31 -42.70 1.65
N ALA A 272 14.02 -41.40 1.57
CA ALA A 272 14.97 -40.40 1.15
C ALA A 272 16.04 -40.23 2.24
N PRO A 273 17.34 -40.34 1.90
CA PRO A 273 18.40 -40.01 2.84
C PRO A 273 18.39 -38.50 3.08
N GLU A 274 18.47 -38.10 4.35
CA GLU A 274 18.51 -36.69 4.75
C GLU A 274 19.56 -35.90 3.95
N GLY A 275 19.10 -34.82 3.31
CA GLY A 275 19.96 -33.80 2.73
C GLY A 275 20.32 -33.99 1.26
N LYS A 276 19.35 -33.84 0.34
CA LYS A 276 19.65 -33.49 -1.06
C LYS A 276 18.44 -33.00 -1.89
N ASP A 277 17.65 -32.05 -1.39
CA ASP A 277 16.84 -31.19 -2.26
C ASP A 277 17.70 -30.10 -2.88
N ARG A 278 18.57 -30.48 -3.82
CA ARG A 278 19.30 -29.51 -4.64
C ARG A 278 19.24 -29.92 -6.10
N SER A 279 18.37 -29.24 -6.85
CA SER A 279 18.47 -29.22 -8.31
C SER A 279 19.83 -28.65 -8.71
N ALA A 280 20.52 -29.35 -9.62
CA ALA A 280 21.90 -29.05 -10.04
C ALA A 280 22.11 -27.63 -10.61
N TRP A 281 21.02 -26.91 -10.91
CA TRP A 281 21.02 -25.53 -11.40
C TRP A 281 21.32 -24.45 -10.33
N ASN A 282 21.19 -24.76 -9.04
CA ASN A 282 21.25 -23.74 -7.98
C ASN A 282 22.60 -23.65 -7.24
N LYS A 283 23.71 -23.66 -7.99
CA LYS A 283 25.05 -23.49 -7.41
C LYS A 283 25.41 -22.02 -7.10
N ALA A 284 24.58 -21.06 -7.51
CA ALA A 284 24.90 -19.63 -7.50
C ALA A 284 24.09 -18.77 -6.50
N GLY A 285 23.44 -19.36 -5.48
CA GLY A 285 22.81 -18.59 -4.40
C GLY A 285 21.62 -17.73 -4.83
N THR A 286 20.91 -18.15 -5.88
CA THR A 286 19.79 -17.42 -6.47
C THR A 286 18.48 -18.03 -5.97
N TRP A 287 17.92 -17.44 -4.91
CA TRP A 287 16.53 -17.61 -4.43
C TRP A 287 16.01 -19.06 -4.36
N GLU A 288 16.03 -19.66 -3.17
CA GLU A 288 15.39 -20.94 -2.88
C GLU A 288 14.17 -20.69 -1.99
N GLU A 289 12.98 -20.79 -2.58
CA GLU A 289 11.72 -20.88 -1.85
C GLU A 289 11.47 -22.34 -1.48
N ARG A 290 11.17 -22.58 -0.20
CA ARG A 290 10.88 -23.91 0.34
C ARG A 290 9.43 -23.96 0.75
N ASP A 291 8.69 -24.88 0.14
CA ASP A 291 7.32 -25.16 0.50
C ASP A 291 7.27 -25.91 1.83
N VAL A 292 6.51 -25.38 2.78
CA VAL A 292 6.25 -25.96 4.10
C VAL A 292 4.75 -26.06 4.38
N SER A 293 3.92 -26.05 3.34
CA SER A 293 2.47 -26.01 3.43
C SER A 293 1.89 -27.15 4.26
N LYS A 294 2.49 -28.35 4.20
CA LYS A 294 2.05 -29.50 5.00
C LYS A 294 2.20 -29.23 6.50
N TRP A 295 3.42 -28.85 6.92
CA TRP A 295 3.70 -28.49 8.31
C TRP A 295 2.83 -27.32 8.77
N ALA A 296 2.67 -26.31 7.92
CA ALA A 296 1.89 -25.12 8.24
C ALA A 296 0.42 -25.44 8.49
N LYS A 297 -0.19 -26.29 7.65
CA LYS A 297 -1.58 -26.74 7.84
C LYS A 297 -1.75 -27.53 9.14
N GLU A 298 -0.89 -28.51 9.39
CA GLU A 298 -0.96 -29.36 10.58
C GLU A 298 -0.80 -28.54 11.88
N THR A 299 0.15 -27.61 11.90
CA THR A 299 0.41 -26.77 13.09
C THR A 299 -0.62 -25.66 13.28
N LEU A 300 -1.11 -25.06 12.20
CA LEU A 300 -2.16 -24.04 12.27
C LEU A 300 -3.48 -24.66 12.74
N GLU A 301 -3.85 -25.83 12.21
CA GLU A 301 -5.02 -26.58 12.65
C GLU A 301 -4.95 -26.91 14.16
N ALA A 302 -3.81 -27.40 14.62
CA ALA A 302 -3.59 -27.68 16.04
C ALA A 302 -3.68 -26.42 16.91
N SER A 303 -3.12 -25.29 16.45
CA SER A 303 -3.21 -24.01 17.16
C SER A 303 -4.66 -23.52 17.28
N LEU A 304 -5.42 -23.58 16.19
CA LEU A 304 -6.82 -23.15 16.12
C LEU A 304 -7.74 -24.04 16.99
N LEU A 305 -7.54 -25.35 17.02
CA LEU A 305 -8.28 -26.27 17.89
C LEU A 305 -8.03 -26.02 19.38
N SER A 306 -6.89 -25.41 19.73
CA SER A 306 -6.57 -25.02 21.12
C SER A 306 -7.16 -23.67 21.53
N ALA A 307 -7.93 -23.01 20.67
CA ALA A 307 -8.58 -21.74 20.99
C ALA A 307 -9.81 -21.98 21.88
N GLU A 308 -9.72 -21.52 23.12
CA GLU A 308 -10.79 -21.53 24.09
C GLU A 308 -10.88 -20.19 24.83
N TYR A 309 -12.08 -19.84 25.27
CA TYR A 309 -12.36 -18.63 26.04
C TYR A 309 -13.39 -18.93 27.12
N THR A 310 -13.10 -18.52 28.36
CA THR A 310 -14.04 -18.63 29.47
C THR A 310 -14.59 -17.25 29.81
N LEU A 311 -15.92 -17.15 29.93
CA LEU A 311 -16.60 -15.90 30.22
C LEU A 311 -16.26 -15.41 31.65
N PRO A 312 -15.99 -14.11 31.84
CA PRO A 312 -15.58 -13.55 33.13
C PRO A 312 -16.73 -13.49 34.15
N GLU A 313 -16.41 -13.41 35.44
CA GLU A 313 -17.38 -13.40 36.55
C GLU A 313 -18.43 -12.27 36.48
N GLY A 314 -18.13 -11.16 35.79
CA GLY A 314 -19.07 -10.04 35.58
C GLY A 314 -20.02 -10.22 34.38
N SER A 315 -19.98 -11.35 33.68
CA SER A 315 -20.86 -11.64 32.56
C SER A 315 -22.18 -12.29 33.02
N PRO A 316 -23.26 -12.22 32.22
CA PRO A 316 -24.55 -12.81 32.58
C PRO A 316 -24.50 -14.33 32.83
N ASP A 317 -23.50 -15.03 32.29
CA ASP A 317 -23.25 -16.44 32.54
C ASP A 317 -21.76 -16.68 32.84
N ALA A 318 -21.38 -16.37 34.08
CA ALA A 318 -20.02 -16.51 34.57
C ALA A 318 -19.56 -17.98 34.51
N GLY A 319 -18.44 -18.23 33.83
CA GLY A 319 -17.86 -19.57 33.68
C GLY A 319 -18.34 -20.36 32.47
N ALA A 320 -19.23 -19.81 31.63
CA ALA A 320 -19.52 -20.40 30.32
C ALA A 320 -18.25 -20.46 29.47
N LYS A 321 -18.09 -21.54 28.70
CA LYS A 321 -16.88 -21.82 27.91
C LYS A 321 -17.18 -21.86 26.43
N ALA A 322 -16.50 -21.02 25.67
CA ALA A 322 -16.50 -21.00 24.22
C ALA A 322 -15.23 -21.70 23.70
N ALA A 323 -15.36 -22.61 22.74
CA ALA A 323 -14.20 -23.32 22.18
C ALA A 323 -14.39 -23.63 20.70
N ILE A 324 -13.28 -23.79 19.99
CA ILE A 324 -13.27 -24.33 18.63
C ILE A 324 -13.39 -25.86 18.69
N THR A 325 -14.33 -26.40 17.93
CA THR A 325 -14.64 -27.84 17.90
C THR A 325 -14.06 -28.54 16.67
N LYS A 326 -14.01 -27.83 15.54
CA LYS A 326 -13.54 -28.36 14.26
C LYS A 326 -13.01 -27.22 13.39
N VAL A 327 -11.90 -27.49 12.70
CA VAL A 327 -11.43 -26.70 11.56
C VAL A 327 -11.92 -27.40 10.28
N ASP A 328 -12.60 -26.66 9.41
CA ASP A 328 -13.14 -27.14 8.14
C ASP A 328 -12.59 -26.29 6.99
N LYS A 329 -12.46 -26.88 5.80
CA LYS A 329 -11.97 -26.19 4.59
C LYS A 329 -10.64 -25.43 4.76
N LEU A 330 -9.67 -25.97 5.52
CA LEU A 330 -8.34 -25.37 5.66
C LEU A 330 -7.55 -25.48 4.34
N ASN A 331 -7.66 -24.44 3.54
CA ASN A 331 -6.99 -24.31 2.24
C ASN A 331 -5.94 -23.20 2.33
N GLY A 332 -4.90 -23.32 1.52
CA GLY A 332 -3.80 -22.36 1.54
C GLY A 332 -2.45 -23.01 1.33
N HIS A 333 -1.43 -22.17 1.36
CA HIS A 333 -0.04 -22.55 1.21
C HIS A 333 0.84 -21.69 2.13
N ALA A 334 1.99 -22.25 2.50
CA ALA A 334 3.02 -21.54 3.23
C ALA A 334 4.39 -21.96 2.73
N SER A 335 5.25 -20.98 2.52
CA SER A 335 6.62 -21.16 2.10
C SER A 335 7.53 -20.16 2.79
N TYR A 336 8.82 -20.44 2.78
CA TYR A 336 9.81 -19.47 3.21
C TYR A 336 10.95 -19.41 2.22
N ALA A 337 11.52 -18.22 2.04
CA ALA A 337 12.61 -17.97 1.12
C ALA A 337 13.73 -17.18 1.81
N THR A 338 14.98 -17.57 1.55
CA THR A 338 16.13 -16.79 2.02
C THR A 338 16.62 -15.88 0.89
N VAL A 339 16.44 -14.57 1.07
CA VAL A 339 16.86 -13.55 0.09
C VAL A 339 17.99 -12.74 0.71
N ARG A 340 19.20 -12.84 0.16
CA ARG A 340 20.38 -12.07 0.61
C ARG A 340 20.64 -12.21 2.12
N GLY A 341 20.51 -13.44 2.64
CA GLY A 341 20.70 -13.76 4.07
C GLY A 341 19.54 -13.39 4.99
N LYS A 342 18.46 -12.76 4.49
CA LYS A 342 17.24 -12.50 5.26
C LYS A 342 16.16 -13.52 4.88
N LYS A 343 15.57 -14.17 5.89
CA LYS A 343 14.41 -15.04 5.72
C LYS A 343 13.15 -14.21 5.44
N ARG A 344 12.32 -14.68 4.52
CA ARG A 344 11.00 -14.15 4.17
C ARG A 344 10.02 -15.30 4.30
N TYR A 345 8.92 -15.05 4.98
CA TYR A 345 7.86 -16.02 5.21
C TYR A 345 6.68 -15.58 4.36
N ILE A 346 6.09 -16.53 3.64
CA ILE A 346 4.97 -16.34 2.73
C ILE A 346 3.91 -17.33 3.18
N TYR A 347 2.72 -16.86 3.48
CA TYR A 347 1.59 -17.72 3.79
C TYR A 347 0.30 -17.04 3.38
N GLU A 348 -0.68 -17.86 3.00
CA GLU A 348 -2.03 -17.47 2.65
C GLU A 348 -2.95 -18.65 3.00
N PHE A 349 -3.87 -18.43 3.92
CA PHE A 349 -4.81 -19.44 4.39
C PHE A 349 -6.24 -18.92 4.39
N SER A 350 -7.16 -19.83 4.04
CA SER A 350 -8.60 -19.68 4.19
C SER A 350 -9.13 -20.89 4.96
N PHE A 351 -10.00 -20.66 5.94
CA PHE A 351 -10.59 -21.74 6.73
C PHE A 351 -11.93 -21.35 7.37
N CYS A 352 -12.70 -22.37 7.71
CA CYS A 352 -13.96 -22.25 8.44
C CYS A 352 -13.82 -22.93 9.80
N LEU A 353 -14.19 -22.23 10.88
CA LEU A 353 -14.15 -22.75 12.24
C LEU A 353 -15.56 -23.03 12.73
N HIS A 354 -15.76 -24.23 13.26
CA HIS A 354 -16.95 -24.57 14.01
C HIS A 354 -16.69 -24.33 15.48
N TRP A 355 -17.56 -23.58 16.13
CA TRP A 355 -17.43 -23.24 17.55
C TRP A 355 -18.63 -23.76 18.33
N ASN A 356 -18.42 -23.99 19.63
CA ASN A 356 -19.48 -24.19 20.58
C ASN A 356 -19.32 -23.25 21.78
N LEU A 357 -20.44 -22.91 22.42
CA LEU A 357 -20.51 -22.20 23.68
C LEU A 357 -21.32 -23.07 24.63
N THR A 358 -20.65 -23.57 25.68
CA THR A 358 -21.29 -24.36 26.73
C THR A 358 -21.64 -23.42 27.89
N MET A 359 -22.93 -23.24 28.10
CA MET A 359 -23.53 -22.40 29.13
C MET A 359 -23.52 -23.12 30.49
N SER A 360 -23.62 -22.38 31.59
CA SER A 360 -23.61 -23.00 32.94
C SER A 360 -24.83 -23.87 33.23
N ASN A 361 -25.94 -23.61 32.54
CA ASN A 361 -27.17 -24.41 32.60
C ASN A 361 -27.09 -25.75 31.84
N GLY A 362 -25.98 -26.02 31.14
CA GLY A 362 -25.76 -27.22 30.34
C GLY A 362 -26.14 -27.09 28.87
N ASP A 363 -26.71 -25.96 28.45
CA ASP A 363 -27.05 -25.71 27.05
C ASP A 363 -25.79 -25.48 26.22
N VAL A 364 -25.77 -26.05 25.00
CA VAL A 364 -24.65 -25.92 24.07
C VAL A 364 -25.11 -25.20 22.82
N CYS A 365 -24.67 -23.96 22.66
CA CYS A 365 -24.88 -23.19 21.44
C CYS A 365 -23.75 -23.53 20.45
N LYS A 366 -24.05 -23.59 19.16
CA LYS A 366 -23.09 -23.94 18.12
C LYS A 366 -23.17 -22.96 16.97
N GLY A 367 -22.08 -22.84 16.23
CA GLY A 367 -22.08 -22.03 15.01
C GLY A 367 -20.82 -22.22 14.19
N LYS A 368 -20.72 -21.39 13.15
CA LYS A 368 -19.58 -21.37 12.24
C LYS A 368 -19.12 -19.95 12.00
N MET A 369 -17.82 -19.80 11.80
CA MET A 369 -17.20 -18.56 11.36
C MET A 369 -16.17 -18.83 10.28
N THR A 370 -16.02 -17.94 9.29
CA THR A 370 -15.09 -18.14 8.17
C THR A 370 -14.11 -16.98 8.08
N PHE A 371 -12.83 -17.34 7.98
CA PHE A 371 -11.70 -16.44 7.75
C PHE A 371 -11.18 -16.70 6.33
N PRO A 372 -11.50 -15.82 5.36
CA PRO A 372 -11.10 -16.03 3.98
C PRO A 372 -9.63 -15.69 3.74
N ASP A 373 -9.09 -14.70 4.45
CA ASP A 373 -7.80 -14.09 4.14
C ASP A 373 -6.94 -14.00 5.40
N VAL A 374 -6.16 -15.06 5.67
CA VAL A 374 -5.10 -15.06 6.68
C VAL A 374 -3.77 -15.15 5.96
N ASP A 375 -3.17 -13.99 5.72
CA ASP A 375 -1.96 -13.87 4.91
C ASP A 375 -0.88 -12.95 5.53
N THR A 376 0.25 -12.84 4.86
CA THR A 376 1.41 -12.03 5.31
C THR A 376 1.21 -10.52 5.33
N THR A 377 0.11 -10.01 4.79
CA THR A 377 -0.21 -8.57 4.81
C THR A 377 -0.87 -8.14 6.11
N CYS A 378 -1.42 -9.10 6.87
CA CYS A 378 -1.91 -8.86 8.22
C CYS A 378 -0.73 -8.79 9.20
N ASP A 379 -0.48 -7.62 9.79
CA ASP A 379 0.48 -7.52 10.87
C ASP A 379 -0.08 -8.20 12.13
N VAL A 380 0.81 -8.82 12.91
CA VAL A 380 0.48 -9.46 14.18
C VAL A 380 -0.21 -8.44 15.09
N GLY A 381 -1.43 -8.75 15.55
CA GLY A 381 -2.24 -7.86 16.39
C GLY A 381 -3.21 -6.93 15.66
N ASP A 382 -3.21 -6.87 14.32
CA ASP A 382 -4.21 -6.09 13.56
C ASP A 382 -5.59 -6.76 13.52
N GLY A 383 -5.62 -8.07 13.80
CA GLY A 383 -6.83 -8.90 13.77
C GLY A 383 -7.20 -9.35 12.36
N TYR A 384 -7.96 -10.44 12.28
CA TYR A 384 -8.31 -11.10 11.03
C TYR A 384 -9.78 -10.87 10.68
N GLU A 385 -10.06 -10.69 9.39
CA GLU A 385 -11.43 -10.44 8.92
C GLU A 385 -12.26 -11.73 8.98
N MET A 386 -13.43 -11.63 9.60
CA MET A 386 -14.40 -12.70 9.65
C MET A 386 -15.59 -12.30 8.77
N VAL A 387 -15.77 -13.01 7.66
CA VAL A 387 -16.75 -12.63 6.63
C VAL A 387 -18.07 -13.37 6.76
N HIS A 388 -18.01 -14.67 7.07
CA HIS A 388 -19.22 -15.49 7.22
C HIS A 388 -19.42 -15.89 8.67
N TRP A 389 -20.64 -15.69 9.17
CA TRP A 389 -21.03 -15.95 10.56
C TRP A 389 -22.40 -16.63 10.60
N GLU A 390 -22.45 -17.82 11.19
CA GLU A 390 -23.68 -18.59 11.36
C GLU A 390 -23.82 -19.05 12.81
N VAL A 391 -25.03 -19.01 13.32
CA VAL A 391 -25.43 -19.58 14.62
C VAL A 391 -26.48 -20.64 14.32
N ASP A 392 -26.34 -21.81 14.95
CA ASP A 392 -27.29 -22.92 14.78
C ASP A 392 -28.67 -22.53 15.34
N GLY A 393 -29.73 -22.92 14.63
CA GLY A 393 -31.12 -22.55 14.94
C GLY A 393 -31.66 -23.15 16.24
N SER A 394 -30.94 -24.11 16.84
CA SER A 394 -31.26 -24.67 18.15
C SER A 394 -30.82 -23.80 19.34
N THR A 395 -30.25 -22.62 19.06
CA THR A 395 -29.70 -21.72 20.09
C THR A 395 -30.82 -21.01 20.86
N PRO A 396 -30.83 -21.05 22.21
CA PRO A 396 -31.78 -20.30 23.02
C PRO A 396 -31.71 -18.80 22.74
N GLN A 397 -32.87 -18.12 22.66
CA GLN A 397 -32.93 -16.70 22.31
C GLN A 397 -32.20 -15.81 23.33
N ASP A 398 -32.15 -16.25 24.59
CA ASP A 398 -31.43 -15.57 25.68
C ASP A 398 -29.90 -15.62 25.51
N ALA A 399 -29.38 -16.61 24.79
CA ALA A 399 -27.94 -16.78 24.55
C ALA A 399 -27.42 -15.91 23.37
N ALA A 400 -28.29 -15.35 22.55
CA ALA A 400 -27.91 -14.59 21.36
C ALA A 400 -27.02 -13.37 21.67
N HIS A 401 -27.33 -12.65 22.77
CA HIS A 401 -26.53 -11.50 23.21
C HIS A 401 -25.14 -11.91 23.71
N LEU A 402 -25.03 -13.06 24.38
CA LEU A 402 -23.77 -13.60 24.85
C LEU A 402 -22.89 -14.03 23.68
N ILE A 403 -23.50 -14.71 22.70
CA ILE A 403 -22.83 -15.15 21.48
C ILE A 403 -22.30 -13.95 20.69
N SER A 404 -23.09 -12.90 20.48
CA SER A 404 -22.59 -11.71 19.77
C SER A 404 -21.40 -11.10 20.51
N ARG A 405 -21.53 -10.89 21.83
CA ARG A 405 -20.51 -10.16 22.59
C ARG A 405 -19.22 -10.95 22.84
N PHE A 406 -19.32 -12.23 23.21
CA PHE A 406 -18.19 -13.02 23.70
C PHE A 406 -17.66 -14.05 22.70
N VAL A 407 -18.37 -14.25 21.57
CA VAL A 407 -17.92 -15.17 20.51
C VAL A 407 -17.65 -14.42 19.20
N LYS A 408 -18.57 -13.55 18.77
CA LYS A 408 -18.48 -12.85 17.48
C LYS A 408 -17.63 -11.58 17.54
N ASP A 409 -17.92 -10.71 18.52
CA ASP A 409 -17.36 -9.36 18.59
C ASP A 409 -16.14 -9.27 19.52
N GLY A 410 -15.80 -10.35 20.22
CA GLY A 410 -14.62 -10.45 21.10
C GLY A 410 -14.50 -11.83 21.74
N GLY A 411 -13.68 -11.95 22.80
CA GLY A 411 -13.57 -13.16 23.62
C GLY A 411 -12.97 -14.33 22.85
N LEU A 412 -13.82 -15.23 22.35
CA LEU A 412 -13.36 -16.35 21.51
C LEU A 412 -12.69 -15.85 20.21
N ARG A 413 -13.24 -14.80 19.58
CA ARG A 413 -12.61 -14.23 18.37
C ARG A 413 -11.20 -13.71 18.65
N ASP A 414 -11.03 -13.00 19.76
CA ASP A 414 -9.72 -12.47 20.17
C ASP A 414 -8.75 -13.61 20.50
N ALA A 415 -9.24 -14.69 21.14
CA ALA A 415 -8.46 -15.89 21.40
C ALA A 415 -8.00 -16.56 20.08
N ILE A 416 -8.88 -16.65 19.07
CA ILE A 416 -8.52 -17.18 17.75
C ILE A 416 -7.44 -16.32 17.10
N HIS A 417 -7.61 -14.99 17.10
CA HIS A 417 -6.61 -14.07 16.56
C HIS A 417 -5.25 -14.27 17.25
N GLY A 418 -5.24 -14.36 18.59
CA GLY A 418 -4.03 -14.64 19.36
C GLY A 418 -3.38 -15.99 19.04
N LYS A 419 -4.17 -17.02 18.70
CA LYS A 419 -3.66 -18.33 18.26
C LYS A 419 -3.04 -18.29 16.86
N ILE A 420 -3.60 -17.49 15.96
CA ILE A 420 -3.03 -17.25 14.64
C ILE A 420 -1.71 -16.47 14.77
N ASP A 421 -1.71 -15.41 15.57
CA ASP A 421 -0.51 -14.60 15.86
C ASP A 421 0.62 -15.44 16.46
N GLY A 422 0.30 -16.26 17.48
CA GLY A 422 1.27 -17.19 18.07
C GLY A 422 1.76 -18.26 17.08
N TRP A 423 0.91 -18.69 16.15
CA TRP A 423 1.32 -19.59 15.07
C TRP A 423 2.28 -18.91 14.09
N VAL A 424 2.06 -17.63 13.75
CA VAL A 424 2.97 -16.85 12.90
C VAL A 424 4.36 -16.75 13.54
N ASP A 425 4.41 -16.53 14.86
CA ASP A 425 5.68 -16.52 15.61
C ASP A 425 6.35 -17.90 15.64
N LEU A 426 5.59 -18.98 15.82
CA LEU A 426 6.09 -20.35 15.71
C LEU A 426 6.65 -20.64 14.31
N PHE A 427 5.97 -20.17 13.26
CA PHE A 427 6.42 -20.33 11.89
C PHE A 427 7.77 -19.65 11.65
N LYS A 428 7.92 -18.41 12.12
CA LYS A 428 9.18 -17.66 12.07
C LYS A 428 10.29 -18.28 12.91
N ALA A 429 9.96 -18.90 14.04
CA ALA A 429 10.93 -19.55 14.92
C ALA A 429 11.43 -20.88 14.34
N THR A 430 10.54 -21.61 13.64
CA THR A 430 10.85 -22.93 13.10
C THR A 430 11.69 -22.86 11.82
N TYR A 431 11.36 -21.94 10.90
CA TYR A 431 11.99 -21.84 9.58
C TYR A 431 12.81 -20.59 9.37
#